data_AF-A0A7X0ZTT4-F1
#
_entry.id   AF-A0A7X0ZTT4-F1
#
_cell.length_a   1.000
_cell.length_b   1.000
_cell.length_c   1.000
_cell.angle_alpha   90.00
_cell.angle_beta   90.00
_cell.angle_gamma   90.00
#
_symmetry.space_group_name_H-M   'P 1'
#
loop_
_entity.id
_entity.type
_entity.pdbx_description
1 polymer ?
#
loop_
_entity_poly.entity_id
_entity_poly.type
_entity_poly.pdbx_seq_one_letter_code
_entity_poly.pdbx_strand_id
1 'polypeptide(L)'
;MSLNVFLGEIDAQSESMVASYHDMIEAMEGLMRAVNEFAFDRELQGKTYDSAKQYFAVTYRPLAQGMICLCEELIRQNQAFPQKFRADVATTDVIENEVRNQIRQLDTQI
;
A
#
# COMPACT_ATOMS: atom_id res chain seq x y z
N MET A 1 -25.83 -5.42 0.37
CA MET A 1 -24.75 -4.77 1.13
C MET A 1 -25.21 -3.35 1.40
N SER A 2 -25.04 -2.84 2.62
CA SER A 2 -25.26 -1.42 2.91
C SER A 2 -23.96 -0.64 2.69
N LEU A 3 -24.03 0.52 2.05
CA LEU A 3 -22.90 1.43 1.86
C LEU A 3 -22.78 2.36 3.08
N ASN A 4 -21.94 1.99 4.05
CA ASN A 4 -21.64 2.81 5.21
C ASN A 4 -20.16 3.17 5.20
N VAL A 5 -19.86 4.46 5.31
CA VAL A 5 -18.50 4.98 5.32
C VAL A 5 -18.34 5.89 6.54
N PHE A 6 -17.40 5.54 7.41
CA PHE A 6 -17.06 6.31 8.60
C PHE A 6 -15.71 6.99 8.38
N LEU A 7 -15.67 8.31 8.51
CA LEU A 7 -14.48 9.09 8.19
C LEU A 7 -13.30 8.75 9.11
N GLY A 8 -13.58 8.54 10.40
CA GLY A 8 -12.55 8.12 11.35
C GLY A 8 -11.97 6.74 11.05
N GLU A 9 -12.77 5.81 10.52
CA GLU A 9 -12.28 4.49 10.10
C GLU A 9 -11.42 4.59 8.84
N ILE A 10 -11.83 5.42 7.87
CA ILE A 10 -11.02 5.68 6.66
C ILE A 10 -9.65 6.23 7.03
N ASP A 11 -9.58 7.21 7.93
CA ASP A 11 -8.30 7.80 8.35
C ASP A 11 -7.42 6.77 9.06
N ALA A 12 -7.98 6.03 10.03
CA ALA A 12 -7.25 4.99 10.75
C ALA A 12 -6.76 3.86 9.85
N GLN A 13 -7.60 3.42 8.89
CA GLN A 13 -7.21 2.42 7.89
C GLN A 13 -6.12 2.96 6.97
N SER A 14 -6.20 4.23 6.58
CA SER A 14 -5.19 4.87 5.76
C SER A 14 -3.83 4.88 6.45
N GLU A 15 -3.78 5.32 7.71
CA GLU A 15 -2.55 5.34 8.51
C GLU A 15 -1.95 3.93 8.70
N SER A 16 -2.79 2.94 9.00
CA SER A 16 -2.38 1.54 9.16
C SER A 16 -1.80 0.95 7.87
N MET A 17 -2.42 1.26 6.72
CA MET A 17 -1.91 0.82 5.41
C MET A 17 -0.58 1.49 5.09
N VAL A 18 -0.42 2.79 5.34
CA VAL A 18 0.85 3.49 5.15
C VAL A 18 1.97 2.88 5.98
N ALA A 19 1.71 2.56 7.26
CA ALA A 19 2.69 1.86 8.10
C ALA A 19 3.12 0.52 7.50
N SER A 20 2.14 -0.28 7.06
CA SER A 20 2.42 -1.59 6.43
C SER A 20 3.26 -1.47 5.15
N TYR A 21 3.06 -0.41 4.37
CA TYR A 21 3.85 -0.16 3.16
C TYR A 21 5.28 0.29 3.48
N HIS A 22 5.49 1.06 4.55
CA HIS A 22 6.84 1.38 5.02
C HIS A 22 7.58 0.12 5.49
N ASP A 23 6.92 -0.77 6.25
CA ASP A 23 7.52 -2.04 6.67
C ASP A 23 7.94 -2.89 5.45
N MET A 24 7.13 -2.89 4.39
CA MET A 24 7.43 -3.58 3.14
C MET A 24 8.65 -2.97 2.42
N ILE A 25 8.78 -1.64 2.41
CA ILE A 25 9.94 -0.94 1.86
C ILE A 25 11.21 -1.33 2.63
N GLU A 26 11.16 -1.27 3.97
CA GLU A 26 12.30 -1.65 4.81
C GLU A 26 12.71 -3.12 4.60
N ALA A 27 11.73 -4.02 4.46
CA ALA A 27 11.99 -5.42 4.15
C ALA A 27 12.67 -5.61 2.79
N MET A 28 12.25 -4.87 1.75
CA MET A 28 12.87 -4.92 0.42
C MET A 28 14.29 -4.36 0.43
N GLU A 29 14.55 -3.29 1.18
CA GLU A 29 15.90 -2.78 1.37
C GLU A 29 16.80 -3.79 2.11
N GLY A 30 16.27 -4.44 3.15
CA GLY A 30 16.97 -5.50 3.87
C GLY A 30 17.31 -6.69 2.96
N LEU A 31 16.36 -7.10 2.12
CA LEU A 31 16.57 -8.14 1.11
C LEU A 31 17.67 -7.75 0.11
N MET A 32 17.70 -6.50 -0.35
CA MET A 32 18.77 -6.01 -1.24
C MET A 32 20.14 -6.06 -0.55
N ARG A 33 20.23 -5.69 0.73
CA ARG A 33 21.48 -5.78 1.50
C ARG A 33 21.94 -7.24 1.61
N ALA A 34 21.05 -8.15 2.00
CA ALA A 34 21.35 -9.58 2.11
C ALA A 34 21.80 -10.21 0.78
N VAL A 35 21.15 -9.84 -0.33
CA VAL A 35 21.56 -10.30 -1.67
C VAL A 35 22.94 -9.78 -2.05
N ASN A 36 23.26 -8.52 -1.72
CA ASN A 36 24.60 -7.96 -1.97
C ASN A 36 25.65 -8.67 -1.11
N GLU A 37 25.40 -8.89 0.18
CA GLU A 37 26.30 -9.63 1.07
C GLU A 37 26.57 -11.04 0.53
N PHE A 38 25.51 -11.76 0.14
CA PHE A 38 25.64 -13.07 -0.48
C PHE A 38 26.45 -13.04 -1.78
N ALA A 39 26.25 -12.03 -2.64
CA ALA A 39 26.96 -11.90 -3.90
C ALA A 39 28.46 -11.64 -3.73
N PHE A 40 28.87 -10.94 -2.66
CA PHE A 40 30.26 -10.62 -2.36
C PHE A 40 30.94 -11.57 -1.37
N ASP A 41 30.20 -12.55 -0.85
CA ASP A 41 30.73 -13.58 0.04
C ASP A 41 31.92 -14.31 -0.60
N ARG A 42 32.96 -14.59 0.18
CA ARG A 42 34.19 -15.25 -0.30
C ARG A 42 34.33 -16.70 0.15
N GLU A 43 33.50 -17.17 1.08
CA GLU A 43 33.58 -18.54 1.61
C GLU A 43 32.81 -19.52 0.72
N LEU A 44 31.65 -19.12 0.23
CA LEU A 44 30.79 -19.88 -0.65
C LEU A 44 31.31 -19.82 -2.08
N GLN A 45 32.05 -20.84 -2.50
CA GLN A 45 32.74 -20.89 -3.80
C GLN A 45 32.33 -22.10 -4.64
N GLY A 46 32.61 -22.02 -5.94
CA GLY A 46 32.37 -23.08 -6.91
C GLY A 46 31.12 -22.84 -7.75
N LYS A 47 31.01 -23.56 -8.87
CA LYS A 47 30.06 -23.27 -9.95
C LYS A 47 28.60 -23.11 -9.49
N THR A 48 28.17 -23.89 -8.51
CA THR A 48 26.80 -23.80 -7.95
C THR A 48 26.57 -22.47 -7.25
N TYR A 49 27.50 -22.06 -6.38
CA TYR A 49 27.39 -20.78 -5.66
C TYR A 49 27.60 -19.60 -6.60
N ASP A 50 28.52 -19.68 -7.56
CA ASP A 50 28.74 -18.62 -8.56
C ASP A 50 27.46 -18.36 -9.37
N SER A 51 26.81 -19.43 -9.83
CA SER A 51 25.54 -19.34 -10.57
C SER A 51 24.42 -18.76 -9.72
N ALA A 52 24.33 -19.17 -8.45
CA ALA A 52 23.34 -18.62 -7.51
C ALA A 52 23.57 -17.12 -7.27
N LYS A 53 24.80 -16.71 -6.94
CA LYS A 53 25.16 -15.30 -6.71
C LYS A 53 24.79 -14.43 -7.91
N GLN A 54 25.12 -14.87 -9.12
CA GLN A 54 24.75 -14.17 -10.35
C GLN A 54 23.23 -14.08 -10.53
N TYR A 55 22.51 -15.20 -10.34
CA TYR A 55 21.05 -15.23 -10.47
C TYR A 55 20.37 -14.26 -9.49
N PHE A 56 20.72 -14.32 -8.20
CA PHE A 56 20.15 -13.46 -7.18
C PHE A 56 20.48 -11.99 -7.42
N ALA A 57 21.73 -11.65 -7.75
CA ALA A 57 22.15 -10.27 -8.02
C ALA A 57 21.40 -9.64 -9.21
N VAL A 58 21.15 -10.43 -10.26
CA VAL A 58 20.45 -9.96 -11.48
C VAL A 58 18.94 -9.90 -11.29
N THR A 59 18.37 -10.86 -10.55
CA THR A 59 16.91 -11.03 -10.46
C THR A 59 16.29 -10.22 -9.32
N TYR A 60 16.90 -10.25 -8.13
CA TYR A 60 16.28 -9.67 -6.94
C TYR A 60 16.39 -8.15 -6.88
N ARG A 61 17.45 -7.57 -7.44
CA ARG A 61 17.62 -6.11 -7.47
C ARG A 61 16.46 -5.39 -8.18
N PRO A 62 16.11 -5.72 -9.44
CA PRO A 62 14.99 -5.08 -10.11
C PRO A 62 13.65 -5.42 -9.45
N LEU A 63 13.49 -6.62 -8.87
CA LEU A 63 12.28 -7.00 -8.15
C LEU A 63 12.07 -6.14 -6.89
N ALA A 64 13.10 -6.00 -6.05
CA ALA A 64 13.03 -5.20 -4.83
C ALA A 64 12.74 -3.72 -5.16
N GLN A 65 13.38 -3.18 -6.19
CA GLN A 65 13.10 -1.82 -6.68
C GLN A 65 11.66 -1.67 -7.18
N GLY A 66 11.15 -2.65 -7.92
CA GLY A 66 9.75 -2.65 -8.37
C GLY A 66 8.76 -2.68 -7.22
N MET A 67 9.03 -3.46 -6.17
CA MET A 67 8.20 -3.52 -4.97
C MET A 67 8.23 -2.22 -4.18
N ILE A 68 9.40 -1.58 -4.02
CA ILE A 68 9.52 -0.26 -3.38
C ILE A 68 8.70 0.77 -4.14
N CYS A 69 8.83 0.85 -5.47
CA CYS A 69 8.06 1.75 -6.32
C CYS A 69 6.54 1.54 -6.17
N LEU A 70 6.09 0.29 -6.12
CA LEU A 70 4.69 -0.04 -5.86
C LEU A 70 4.23 0.47 -4.49
N CYS A 71 5.01 0.25 -3.44
CA CYS A 71 4.70 0.73 -2.09
C CYS A 71 4.61 2.26 -2.02
N GLU A 72 5.53 2.98 -2.66
CA GLU A 72 5.50 4.44 -2.74
C GLU A 72 4.21 4.95 -3.41
N GLU A 73 3.80 4.33 -4.52
CA GLU A 73 2.55 4.69 -5.20
C GLU A 73 1.32 4.35 -4.36
N LEU A 74 1.33 3.20 -3.67
CA LEU A 74 0.25 2.82 -2.76
C LEU A 74 0.12 3.80 -1.59
N ILE A 75 1.23 4.25 -1.00
CA ILE A 75 1.23 5.30 0.04
C ILE A 75 0.59 6.58 -0.51
N ARG A 76 1.02 7.03 -1.69
CA ARG A 76 0.52 8.26 -2.32
C ARG A 76 -1.00 8.19 -2.56
N GLN A 77 -1.49 7.09 -3.11
CA GLN A 77 -2.91 6.91 -3.38
C GLN A 77 -3.73 6.78 -2.09
N ASN A 78 -3.20 6.04 -1.12
CA ASN A 78 -3.87 5.80 0.15
C ASN A 78 -4.01 7.11 0.95
N GLN A 79 -2.96 7.93 1.04
CA GLN A 79 -3.04 9.25 1.69
C GLN A 79 -3.96 10.23 0.98
N ALA A 80 -4.09 10.13 -0.34
CA ALA A 80 -4.98 10.99 -1.12
C ALA A 80 -6.47 10.58 -0.98
N PHE A 81 -6.75 9.31 -0.67
CA PHE A 81 -8.12 8.79 -0.66
C PHE A 81 -9.03 9.49 0.38
N PRO A 82 -8.66 9.64 1.67
CA PRO A 82 -9.50 10.32 2.65
C PRO A 82 -9.81 11.77 2.28
N GLN A 83 -8.87 12.46 1.64
CA GLN A 83 -9.06 13.85 1.19
C GLN A 83 -10.00 13.93 -0.02
N LYS A 84 -9.80 13.05 -1.01
CA LYS A 84 -10.67 12.95 -2.19
C LYS A 84 -12.10 12.57 -1.80
N PHE A 85 -12.27 11.62 -0.88
CA PHE A 85 -13.58 11.26 -0.37
C PHE A 85 -14.31 12.47 0.24
N ARG A 86 -13.61 13.27 1.05
CA ARG A 86 -14.20 14.48 1.65
C ARG A 86 -14.54 15.57 0.65
N ALA A 87 -13.72 15.73 -0.38
CA ALA A 87 -13.94 16.73 -1.43
C ALA A 87 -15.08 16.34 -2.38
N ASP A 88 -15.16 15.06 -2.77
CA ASP A 88 -16.02 14.60 -3.86
C ASP A 88 -17.32 13.95 -3.38
N VAL A 89 -17.36 13.45 -2.13
CA VAL A 89 -18.50 12.68 -1.60
C VAL A 89 -19.15 13.39 -0.42
N ALA A 90 -18.47 13.47 0.73
CA ALA A 90 -19.04 14.03 1.95
C ALA A 90 -17.98 14.40 3.00
N THR A 91 -18.20 15.49 3.72
CA THR A 91 -17.38 15.90 4.88
C THR A 91 -17.84 15.31 6.20
N THR A 92 -18.85 14.44 6.17
CA THR A 92 -19.41 13.71 7.33
C THR A 92 -19.47 12.22 7.01
N ASP A 93 -19.76 11.40 8.02
CA ASP A 93 -20.05 9.98 7.82
C ASP A 93 -21.23 9.82 6.83
N VAL A 94 -21.15 8.76 6.02
CA VAL A 94 -22.16 8.44 5.01
C VAL A 94 -22.81 7.12 5.40
N ILE A 95 -24.06 7.19 5.83
CA ILE A 95 -24.86 6.02 6.20
C ILE A 95 -26.00 5.89 5.20
N GLU A 96 -26.02 4.80 4.42
CA GLU A 96 -26.96 4.64 3.30
C GLU A 96 -28.42 4.88 3.70
N ASN A 97 -28.84 4.39 4.87
CA ASN A 97 -30.20 4.56 5.35
C ASN A 97 -30.56 6.02 5.62
N GLU A 98 -29.62 6.82 6.14
CA GLU A 98 -29.83 8.24 6.39
C GLU A 98 -29.95 9.01 5.07
N VAL A 99 -29.08 8.72 4.11
CA VAL A 99 -29.13 9.31 2.76
C VAL A 99 -30.46 8.97 2.08
N ARG A 100 -30.91 7.70 2.14
CA ARG A 100 -32.22 7.29 1.59
C ARG A 100 -33.39 7.98 2.27
N ASN A 101 -33.31 8.22 3.58
CA ASN A 101 -34.34 8.95 4.32
C ASN A 101 -34.40 10.41 3.89
N GLN A 102 -33.25 11.08 3.74
CA GLN A 102 -33.15 12.46 3.27
C GLN A 102 -33.73 12.62 1.87
N ILE A 103 -33.42 11.71 0.94
CA ILE A 103 -33.99 11.70 -0.41
C ILE A 103 -35.52 11.59 -0.36
N ARG A 104 -36.07 10.63 0.39
CA ARG A 104 -37.54 10.47 0.52
C ARG A 104 -38.23 11.69 1.11
N GLN A 105 -37.59 12.36 2.06
CA GLN A 105 -38.11 13.60 2.66
C GLN A 105 -38.12 14.76 1.65
N LEU A 106 -37.12 14.86 0.79
CA LEU A 106 -37.09 15.85 -0.29
C LEU A 106 -38.14 15.55 -1.37
N ASP A 107 -38.31 14.28 -1.75
CA ASP A 107 -39.31 13.85 -2.73
C ASP A 107 -40.76 14.11 -2.26
N THR A 108 -41.01 14.12 -0.95
CA THR A 108 -42.33 14.45 -0.39
C THR A 108 -42.57 15.96 -0.23
N GLN A 109 -41.56 16.79 -0.47
CA GLN A 109 -41.64 18.26 -0.43
C GLN A 109 -41.75 18.90 -1.82
N ILE A 110 -41.69 18.08 -2.90
CA ILE A 110 -41.84 18.48 -4.30
C ILE A 110 -43.24 18.08 -4.78
#